data_AF-A0A7J3GWT1-F1
#
_entry.id   AF-A0A7J3GWT1-F1
#
_cell.length_a   1.000
_cell.length_b   1.000
_cell.length_c   1.000
_cell.angle_alpha   90.00
_cell.angle_beta   90.00
_cell.angle_gamma   90.00
#
_symmetry.space_group_name_H-M   'P 1'
#
loop_
_entity.id
_entity.type
_entity.pdbx_description
1 polymer ?
#
loop_
_entity_poly.entity_id
_entity_poly.type
_entity_poly.pdbx_seq_one_letter_code
_entity_poly.pdbx_strand_id
1 'polypeptide(L)'
;MAEKLKREFIELLEKDVEFRYTVAGYLGLSEILKRLDRHESHILEILKRLDRLEENQNRLWENQNKLWEEVRNLREGQNRLWENVNRLWEEVRALREGQERLWESVRRLEENQSRLWEEHRRLREYVKAGFRDLSMALGVTFEMHASSFLELLLEEMGYPQARVEKKYLVEDG
;
A
#
# COMPACT_ATOMS: atom_id res chain seq x y z
N MET A 1 6.96 -14.26 97.78
CA MET A 1 7.61 -12.92 97.72
C MET A 1 8.60 -12.82 96.56
N ALA A 2 9.54 -13.78 96.44
CA ALA A 2 10.49 -13.83 95.33
C ALA A 2 9.83 -13.91 93.93
N GLU A 3 8.76 -14.70 93.77
CA GLU A 3 7.99 -14.78 92.51
C GLU A 3 7.49 -13.40 92.04
N LYS A 4 6.96 -12.61 92.98
CA LYS A 4 6.36 -11.30 92.71
C LYS A 4 7.45 -10.31 92.28
N LEU A 5 8.57 -10.30 93.00
CA LEU A 5 9.72 -9.45 92.70
C LEU A 5 10.35 -9.78 91.34
N LYS A 6 10.48 -11.08 91.00
CA LYS A 6 10.97 -11.50 89.68
C LYS A 6 10.07 -11.03 88.55
N ARG A 7 8.74 -11.08 88.72
CA ARG A 7 7.78 -10.56 87.74
C ARG A 7 7.92 -9.06 87.57
N GLU A 8 7.94 -8.30 88.66
CA GLU A 8 8.14 -6.85 88.63
C GLU A 8 9.46 -6.47 87.93
N PHE A 9 10.53 -7.23 88.17
CA PHE A 9 11.83 -7.01 87.52
C PHE A 9 11.79 -7.27 86.00
N ILE A 10 11.13 -8.35 85.56
CA ILE A 10 10.96 -8.66 84.13
C ILE A 10 10.10 -7.60 83.44
N GLU A 11 8.99 -7.18 84.07
CA GLU A 11 8.14 -6.11 83.51
C GLU A 11 8.89 -4.79 83.34
N LEU A 12 9.73 -4.42 84.31
CA LEU A 12 10.59 -3.24 84.19
C LEU A 12 11.60 -3.38 83.05
N LEU A 13 12.24 -4.56 82.90
CA LEU A 13 13.11 -4.81 81.76
C LEU A 13 12.35 -4.66 80.43
N GLU A 14 11.11 -5.13 80.32
CA GLU A 14 10.33 -5.07 79.07
C GLU A 14 9.82 -3.66 78.72
N LYS A 15 9.43 -2.86 79.71
CA LYS A 15 8.75 -1.58 79.48
C LYS A 15 9.67 -0.36 79.64
N ASP A 16 10.67 -0.45 80.50
CA ASP A 16 11.58 0.65 80.79
C ASP A 16 12.93 0.43 80.09
N VAL A 17 13.13 1.22 79.04
CA VAL A 17 14.35 1.22 78.24
C VAL A 17 15.57 1.62 79.08
N GLU A 18 15.45 2.66 79.90
CA GLU A 18 16.55 3.19 80.71
C GLU A 18 16.98 2.19 81.79
N PHE A 19 16.01 1.51 82.41
CA PHE A 19 16.27 0.41 83.34
C PHE A 19 16.97 -0.77 82.63
N ARG A 20 16.50 -1.17 81.44
CA ARG A 20 17.11 -2.25 80.64
C ARG A 20 18.58 -1.96 80.30
N TYR A 21 18.90 -0.75 79.85
CA TYR A 21 20.29 -0.39 79.51
C TYR A 21 21.18 -0.27 80.75
N THR A 22 20.64 0.21 81.88
CA THR A 22 21.35 0.25 83.15
C THR A 22 21.73 -1.16 83.62
N VAL A 23 20.78 -2.10 83.62
CA VAL A 23 21.03 -3.51 83.96
C VAL A 23 22.03 -4.15 83.00
N ALA A 24 21.91 -3.89 81.70
CA ALA A 24 22.88 -4.35 80.71
C ALA A 24 24.29 -3.77 80.93
N GLY A 25 24.40 -2.54 81.45
CA GLY A 25 25.67 -1.94 81.88
C GLY A 25 26.34 -2.72 82.99
N TYR A 26 25.60 -3.07 84.04
CA TYR A 26 26.11 -3.90 85.14
C TYR A 26 26.52 -5.32 84.69
N LEU A 27 25.87 -5.85 83.64
CA LEU A 27 26.18 -7.17 83.08
C LEU A 27 27.27 -7.15 81.98
N GLY A 28 27.80 -5.97 81.62
CA GLY A 28 28.80 -5.83 80.55
C GLY A 28 28.26 -6.02 79.13
N LEU A 29 26.94 -5.93 78.94
CA LEU A 29 26.23 -6.16 77.67
C LEU A 29 25.90 -4.88 76.87
N SER A 30 26.22 -3.69 77.39
CA SER A 30 25.86 -2.41 76.75
C SER A 30 26.36 -2.27 75.31
N GLU A 31 27.58 -2.74 75.01
CA GLU A 31 28.12 -2.66 73.64
C GLU A 31 27.37 -3.58 72.68
N ILE A 32 26.91 -4.75 73.16
CA ILE A 32 26.13 -5.68 72.36
C ILE A 32 24.76 -5.06 72.03
N LEU A 33 24.07 -4.48 73.01
CA LEU A 33 22.78 -3.81 72.78
C LEU A 33 22.91 -2.67 71.75
N LYS A 34 23.91 -1.79 71.90
CA LYS A 34 24.16 -0.71 70.94
C LYS A 34 24.48 -1.21 69.53
N ARG A 35 25.10 -2.37 69.38
CA ARG A 35 25.33 -2.99 68.06
C ARG A 35 24.04 -3.56 67.48
N LEU A 36 23.19 -4.17 68.32
CA LEU A 36 21.88 -4.67 67.90
C LEU A 36 20.96 -3.54 67.43
N ASP A 37 20.89 -2.42 68.15
CA ASP A 37 20.06 -1.26 67.74
C ASP A 37 20.51 -0.67 66.40
N ARG A 38 21.84 -0.60 66.19
CA ARG A 38 22.42 -0.18 64.89
C ARG A 38 22.08 -1.17 63.79
N HIS A 39 22.14 -2.47 64.06
CA HIS A 39 21.77 -3.49 63.09
C HIS A 39 20.28 -3.45 62.75
N GLU A 40 19.41 -3.27 63.74
CA GLU A 40 17.96 -3.11 63.53
C GLU A 40 17.69 -1.90 62.63
N SER A 41 18.37 -0.78 62.90
CA SER A 41 18.27 0.42 62.06
C SER A 41 18.68 0.15 60.61
N HIS A 42 19.82 -0.53 60.39
CA HIS A 42 20.25 -0.92 59.04
C HIS A 42 19.28 -1.90 58.36
N ILE A 43 18.73 -2.86 59.10
CA ILE A 43 17.74 -3.81 58.57
C ILE A 43 16.49 -3.05 58.10
N LEU A 44 15.97 -2.11 58.88
CA LEU A 44 14.82 -1.30 58.50
C LEU A 44 15.10 -0.45 57.24
N GLU A 45 16.31 0.07 57.08
CA GLU A 45 16.71 0.79 55.87
C GLU A 45 16.79 -0.14 54.65
N ILE A 46 17.35 -1.34 54.81
CA ILE A 46 17.41 -2.36 53.75
C ILE A 46 16.00 -2.75 53.31
N LEU A 47 15.08 -3.00 54.25
CA LEU A 47 13.69 -3.34 53.93
C LEU A 47 13.02 -2.22 53.12
N LYS A 48 13.16 -0.95 53.53
CA LYS A 48 12.65 0.18 52.75
C LYS A 48 13.23 0.27 51.34
N ARG A 49 14.50 -0.11 51.16
CA ARG A 49 15.13 -0.17 49.82
C ARG A 49 14.59 -1.33 48.99
N LEU A 50 14.31 -2.48 49.61
CA LEU A 50 13.68 -3.61 48.94
C LEU A 50 12.27 -3.27 48.45
N ASP A 51 11.45 -2.63 49.30
CA ASP A 51 10.09 -2.19 48.91
C ASP A 51 10.14 -1.27 47.67
N ARG A 52 11.05 -0.29 47.67
CA ARG A 52 11.25 0.60 46.51
C ARG A 52 11.75 -0.13 45.26
N LEU A 53 12.59 -1.17 45.42
CA LEU A 53 13.06 -1.97 44.29
C LEU A 53 11.92 -2.80 43.70
N GLU A 54 11.07 -3.38 44.54
CA GLU A 54 9.89 -4.13 44.10
C GLU A 54 8.91 -3.24 43.36
N GLU A 55 8.62 -2.03 43.88
CA GLU A 55 7.80 -1.03 43.18
C GLU A 55 8.38 -0.67 41.81
N ASN A 56 9.69 -0.40 41.73
CA ASN A 56 10.35 -0.09 40.46
C ASN A 56 10.31 -1.27 39.49
N GLN A 57 10.49 -2.50 39.99
CA GLN A 57 10.42 -3.70 39.18
C GLN A 57 9.00 -3.89 38.61
N ASN A 58 7.97 -3.69 39.41
CA ASN A 58 6.58 -3.75 38.96
C ASN A 58 6.29 -2.70 37.86
N ARG A 59 6.78 -1.47 38.01
CA ARG A 59 6.66 -0.44 36.97
C ARG A 59 7.39 -0.80 35.67
N LEU A 60 8.55 -1.45 35.77
CA LEU A 60 9.27 -1.95 34.59
C LEU A 60 8.46 -3.04 33.87
N TRP A 61 7.86 -3.98 34.61
CA TRP A 61 7.00 -5.02 34.05
C TRP A 61 5.78 -4.43 33.33
N GLU A 62 5.11 -3.44 33.93
CA GLU A 62 3.98 -2.75 33.30
C GLU A 62 4.38 -2.07 31.99
N ASN A 63 5.51 -1.36 31.98
CA ASN A 63 6.01 -0.71 30.77
C ASN A 63 6.42 -1.74 29.71
N GLN A 64 7.02 -2.85 30.11
CA GLN A 64 7.37 -3.92 29.20
C GLN A 64 6.13 -4.55 28.55
N ASN A 65 5.06 -4.75 29.32
CA ASN A 65 3.78 -5.24 28.78
C ASN A 65 3.18 -4.28 27.75
N LYS A 66 3.19 -2.97 28.02
CA LYS A 66 2.74 -1.95 27.05
C LYS A 66 3.55 -2.00 25.75
N LEU A 67 4.87 -2.11 25.85
CA LEU A 67 5.74 -2.26 24.67
C LEU A 67 5.41 -3.52 23.87
N TRP A 68 5.11 -4.64 24.53
CA TRP A 68 4.69 -5.86 23.84
C TRP A 68 3.37 -5.69 23.08
N GLU A 69 2.40 -4.97 23.65
CA GLU A 69 1.14 -4.64 22.98
C GLU A 69 1.37 -3.75 21.75
N GLU A 70 2.20 -2.70 21.87
CA GLU A 70 2.57 -1.84 20.74
C GLU A 70 3.24 -2.64 19.62
N VAL A 71 4.19 -3.52 19.97
CA VAL A 71 4.86 -4.39 18.99
C VAL A 71 3.87 -5.33 18.30
N ARG A 72 2.88 -5.87 19.02
CA ARG A 72 1.82 -6.69 18.41
C ARG A 72 0.99 -5.87 17.42
N ASN A 73 0.55 -4.67 17.81
CA ASN A 73 -0.23 -3.79 16.95
C ASN A 73 0.54 -3.40 15.68
N LEU A 74 1.84 -3.11 15.80
CA LEU A 74 2.69 -2.82 14.65
C LEU A 74 2.79 -4.02 13.69
N ARG A 75 2.95 -5.24 14.22
CA ARG A 75 2.96 -6.46 13.40
C ARG A 75 1.65 -6.67 12.65
N GLU A 76 0.51 -6.46 13.31
CA GLU A 76 -0.80 -6.54 12.66
C GLU A 76 -0.95 -5.48 11.56
N GLY A 77 -0.52 -4.25 11.81
CA GLY A 77 -0.49 -3.20 10.80
C GLY A 77 0.38 -3.56 9.59
N GLN A 78 1.55 -4.15 9.83
CA GLN A 78 2.45 -4.60 8.78
C GLN A 78 1.84 -5.73 7.93
N ASN A 79 1.13 -6.68 8.54
CA ASN A 79 0.45 -7.75 7.82
C ASN A 79 -0.64 -7.19 6.90
N ARG A 80 -1.45 -6.23 7.37
CA ARG A 80 -2.47 -5.57 6.54
C ARG A 80 -1.86 -4.82 5.36
N LEU A 81 -0.70 -4.18 5.55
CA LEU A 81 0.02 -3.53 4.46
C LEU A 81 0.48 -4.54 3.41
N TRP A 82 1.02 -5.70 3.83
CA TRP A 82 1.41 -6.77 2.92
C TRP A 82 0.24 -7.32 2.11
N GLU A 83 -0.93 -7.52 2.74
CA GLU A 83 -2.15 -7.94 2.03
C GLU A 83 -2.57 -6.92 0.96
N ASN A 84 -2.54 -5.63 1.29
CA ASN A 84 -2.87 -4.58 0.32
C ASN A 84 -1.87 -4.51 -0.84
N VAL A 85 -0.56 -4.64 -0.55
CA VAL A 85 0.48 -4.69 -1.59
C VAL A 85 0.26 -5.87 -2.53
N ASN A 86 -0.11 -7.05 -2.00
CA ASN A 86 -0.41 -8.21 -2.83
C ASN A 86 -1.62 -7.97 -3.75
N ARG A 87 -2.69 -7.36 -3.24
CA ARG A 87 -3.86 -6.99 -4.07
C ARG A 87 -3.48 -6.02 -5.18
N LEU A 88 -2.66 -5.00 -4.89
CA LEU A 88 -2.16 -4.08 -5.90
C LEU A 88 -1.35 -4.79 -6.99
N TRP A 89 -0.53 -5.78 -6.63
CA TRP A 89 0.19 -6.59 -7.60
C TRP A 89 -0.74 -7.40 -8.51
N GLU A 90 -1.82 -7.95 -7.97
CA GLU A 90 -2.85 -8.65 -8.75
C GLU A 90 -3.57 -7.70 -9.72
N GLU A 91 -3.96 -6.51 -9.27
CA GLU A 91 -4.57 -5.48 -10.11
C GLU A 91 -3.64 -5.03 -11.24
N VAL A 92 -2.36 -4.78 -10.93
CA VAL A 92 -1.36 -4.41 -11.94
C VAL A 92 -1.17 -5.52 -12.97
N ARG A 93 -1.20 -6.80 -12.55
CA ARG A 93 -1.13 -7.93 -13.49
C ARG A 93 -2.35 -7.96 -14.40
N ALA A 94 -3.55 -7.83 -13.85
CA ALA A 94 -4.79 -7.81 -14.64
C ALA A 94 -4.82 -6.65 -15.64
N LEU A 95 -4.33 -5.47 -15.26
CA LEU A 95 -4.20 -4.32 -16.15
C LEU A 95 -3.23 -4.58 -17.31
N ARG A 96 -2.08 -5.23 -17.03
CA ARG A 96 -1.13 -5.62 -18.08
C ARG A 96 -1.73 -6.59 -19.08
N GLU A 97 -2.43 -7.61 -18.60
CA GLU A 97 -3.14 -8.57 -19.47
C GLU A 97 -4.22 -7.86 -20.31
N GLY A 98 -4.97 -6.93 -19.71
CA GLY A 98 -5.93 -6.10 -20.42
C GLY A 98 -5.29 -5.26 -21.52
N GLN A 99 -4.14 -4.64 -21.25
CA GLN A 99 -3.39 -3.89 -22.25
C GLN A 99 -2.91 -4.77 -23.40
N GLU A 100 -2.40 -5.97 -23.12
CA GLU A 100 -1.94 -6.90 -24.16
C GLU A 100 -3.07 -7.29 -25.12
N ARG A 101 -4.26 -7.59 -24.59
CA ARG A 101 -5.46 -7.86 -25.40
C ARG A 101 -5.89 -6.66 -26.25
N LEU A 102 -5.75 -5.45 -25.72
CA LEU A 102 -6.01 -4.22 -26.49
C LEU A 102 -5.02 -4.09 -27.64
N TRP A 103 -3.73 -4.31 -27.41
CA TRP A 103 -2.72 -4.28 -28.47
C TRP A 103 -2.98 -5.30 -29.59
N GLU A 104 -3.37 -6.53 -29.23
CA GLU A 104 -3.78 -7.53 -30.23
C GLU A 104 -5.00 -7.09 -31.04
N SER A 105 -5.96 -6.43 -30.39
CA SER A 105 -7.16 -5.92 -31.06
C SER A 105 -6.84 -4.79 -32.02
N VAL A 106 -5.96 -3.86 -31.61
CA VAL A 106 -5.44 -2.79 -32.48
C VAL A 106 -4.72 -3.38 -33.69
N ARG A 107 -3.81 -4.34 -33.50
CA ARG A 107 -3.10 -5.00 -34.61
C ARG A 107 -4.07 -5.64 -35.61
N ARG A 108 -5.10 -6.34 -35.13
CA ARG A 108 -6.13 -6.94 -36.00
C ARG A 108 -6.92 -5.88 -36.77
N LEU A 109 -7.23 -4.74 -36.15
CA LEU A 109 -7.90 -3.63 -36.84
C LEU A 109 -7.01 -3.04 -37.92
N GLU A 110 -5.72 -2.84 -37.66
CA GLU A 110 -4.74 -2.38 -38.65
C GLU A 110 -4.66 -3.34 -39.85
N GLU A 111 -4.54 -4.64 -39.60
CA GLU A 111 -4.52 -5.67 -40.66
C GLU A 111 -5.80 -5.66 -41.52
N ASN A 112 -6.97 -5.57 -40.88
CA ASN A 112 -8.24 -5.50 -41.58
C ASN A 112 -8.35 -4.21 -42.42
N GLN A 113 -7.89 -3.08 -41.88
CA GLN A 113 -7.87 -1.82 -42.60
C GLN A 113 -6.95 -1.89 -43.83
N SER A 114 -5.77 -2.50 -43.71
CA SER A 114 -4.88 -2.74 -44.85
C SER A 114 -5.54 -3.59 -45.94
N ARG A 115 -6.24 -4.66 -45.57
CA ARG A 115 -6.99 -5.51 -46.52
C ARG A 115 -8.09 -4.72 -47.24
N LEU A 116 -8.87 -3.92 -46.51
CA LEU A 116 -9.90 -3.06 -47.09
C LEU A 116 -9.31 -2.06 -48.09
N TRP A 117 -8.14 -1.47 -47.79
CA TRP A 117 -7.45 -0.58 -48.72
C TRP A 117 -7.00 -1.30 -50.00
N GLU A 118 -6.52 -2.53 -49.90
CA GLU A 118 -6.14 -3.35 -51.05
C GLU A 118 -7.37 -3.71 -51.91
N GLU A 119 -8.46 -4.16 -51.30
CA GLU A 119 -9.71 -4.48 -52.00
C GLU A 119 -10.28 -3.24 -52.70
N HIS A 120 -10.31 -2.10 -52.01
CA HIS A 120 -10.75 -0.84 -52.60
C HIS A 120 -9.83 -0.39 -53.74
N ARG A 121 -8.51 -0.63 -53.66
CA ARG A 121 -7.59 -0.40 -54.78
C ARG A 121 -7.88 -1.29 -55.97
N ARG A 122 -8.06 -2.61 -55.76
CA ARG A 122 -8.41 -3.57 -56.82
C ARG A 122 -9.72 -3.20 -57.49
N LEU A 123 -10.75 -2.85 -56.72
CA LEU A 123 -12.04 -2.40 -57.24
C LEU A 123 -11.85 -1.18 -58.16
N ARG A 124 -11.09 -0.17 -57.73
CA ARG A 124 -10.78 0.99 -58.57
C ARG A 124 -10.03 0.61 -59.85
N GLU A 125 -9.12 -0.35 -59.80
CA GLU A 125 -8.40 -0.84 -60.98
C GLU A 125 -9.34 -1.59 -61.95
N TYR A 126 -10.22 -2.47 -61.44
CA TYR A 126 -11.24 -3.16 -62.24
C TYR A 126 -12.21 -2.19 -62.89
N VAL A 127 -12.72 -1.21 -62.13
CA VAL A 127 -13.59 -0.17 -62.65
C VAL A 127 -12.86 0.60 -63.77
N LYS A 128 -11.64 1.07 -63.54
CA LYS A 128 -10.84 1.76 -64.58
C LYS A 128 -10.64 0.91 -65.83
N ALA A 129 -10.36 -0.39 -65.68
CA ALA A 129 -10.20 -1.30 -66.82
C ALA A 129 -11.50 -1.47 -67.60
N GLY A 130 -12.62 -1.74 -66.91
CA GLY A 130 -13.94 -1.88 -67.56
C GLY A 130 -14.37 -0.60 -68.29
N PHE A 131 -14.10 0.58 -67.74
CA PHE A 131 -14.34 1.85 -68.44
C PHE A 131 -13.46 2.00 -69.69
N ARG A 132 -12.20 1.56 -69.67
CA ARG A 132 -11.34 1.58 -70.88
C ARG A 132 -11.87 0.64 -71.96
N ASP A 133 -12.27 -0.58 -71.60
CA ASP A 133 -12.79 -1.56 -72.55
C ASP A 133 -14.09 -1.07 -73.20
N LEU A 134 -15.01 -0.49 -72.41
CA LEU A 134 -16.23 0.13 -72.91
C LEU A 134 -15.93 1.32 -73.84
N SER A 135 -14.91 2.11 -73.54
CA SER A 135 -14.45 3.21 -74.42
C SER A 135 -14.05 2.71 -75.79
N MET A 136 -13.27 1.64 -75.84
CA MET A 136 -12.80 1.04 -77.09
C MET A 136 -13.95 0.40 -77.88
N ALA A 137 -14.93 -0.21 -77.20
CA ALA A 137 -16.05 -0.92 -77.85
C ALA A 137 -17.14 0.02 -78.42
N LEU A 138 -17.42 1.14 -77.75
CA LEU A 138 -18.58 1.99 -78.03
C LEU A 138 -18.24 3.33 -78.73
N GLY A 139 -16.97 3.75 -78.75
CA GLY A 139 -16.52 4.95 -79.47
C GLY A 139 -17.27 6.23 -79.05
N VAL A 140 -17.81 6.99 -80.02
CA VAL A 140 -18.51 8.28 -79.76
C VAL A 140 -19.69 8.13 -78.78
N THR A 141 -20.32 6.96 -78.69
CA THR A 141 -21.40 6.71 -77.73
C THR A 141 -20.90 6.52 -76.29
N PHE A 142 -19.65 6.08 -76.11
CA PHE A 142 -19.01 5.99 -74.79
C PHE A 142 -18.81 7.36 -74.16
N GLU A 143 -18.38 8.35 -74.95
CA GLU A 143 -18.08 9.69 -74.42
C GLU A 143 -19.31 10.34 -73.77
N MET A 144 -20.51 10.12 -74.32
CA MET A 144 -21.76 10.57 -73.70
C MET A 144 -22.08 9.84 -72.38
N HIS A 145 -21.79 8.54 -72.30
CA HIS A 145 -21.98 7.75 -71.08
C HIS A 145 -20.93 8.09 -70.00
N ALA A 146 -19.69 8.33 -70.40
CA ALA A 146 -18.61 8.74 -69.52
C ALA A 146 -18.86 10.13 -68.91
N SER A 147 -19.35 11.10 -69.69
CA SER A 147 -19.79 12.41 -69.16
C SER A 147 -20.90 12.24 -68.13
N SER A 148 -21.93 11.44 -68.43
CA SER A 148 -23.05 11.21 -67.50
C SER A 148 -22.61 10.52 -66.20
N PHE A 149 -21.69 9.56 -66.28
CA PHE A 149 -21.13 8.89 -65.11
C PHE A 149 -20.22 9.81 -64.28
N LEU A 150 -19.41 10.63 -64.92
CA LEU A 150 -18.57 11.61 -64.23
C LEU A 150 -19.41 12.70 -63.55
N GLU A 151 -20.52 13.13 -64.16
CA GLU A 151 -21.49 14.03 -63.52
C GLU A 151 -22.10 13.40 -62.27
N LEU A 152 -22.51 12.12 -62.32
CA LEU A 152 -22.99 11.37 -61.14
C LEU A 152 -21.93 11.28 -60.03
N LEU A 153 -20.67 10.96 -60.39
CA LEU A 153 -19.57 10.92 -59.41
C LEU A 153 -19.29 12.29 -58.79
N LEU A 154 -19.34 13.36 -59.60
CA LEU A 154 -19.16 14.72 -59.12
C LEU A 154 -20.30 15.12 -58.17
N GLU A 155 -21.53 14.71 -58.45
CA GLU A 155 -22.68 14.88 -57.57
C GLU A 155 -22.47 14.14 -56.23
N GLU A 156 -22.10 12.86 -56.25
CA GLU A 156 -21.79 12.08 -55.03
C GLU A 156 -20.62 12.68 -54.22
N MET A 157 -19.66 13.32 -54.89
CA MET A 157 -18.54 14.04 -54.28
C MET A 157 -18.91 15.45 -53.77
N GLY A 158 -20.17 15.90 -53.93
CA GLY A 158 -20.67 17.17 -53.42
C GLY A 158 -20.63 18.34 -54.41
N TYR A 159 -20.47 18.08 -55.71
CA TYR A 159 -20.49 19.07 -56.79
C TYR A 159 -21.70 18.89 -57.72
N PRO A 160 -22.94 19.06 -57.23
CA PRO A 160 -24.18 18.73 -57.96
C PRO A 160 -24.46 19.64 -59.17
N GLN A 161 -23.73 20.75 -59.32
CA GLN A 161 -23.88 21.66 -60.47
C GLN A 161 -22.76 21.54 -61.52
N ALA A 162 -21.77 20.66 -61.28
CA ALA A 162 -20.71 20.43 -62.23
C ALA A 162 -21.26 19.69 -63.46
N ARG A 163 -20.92 20.17 -64.66
CA ARG A 163 -21.24 19.52 -65.94
C ARG A 163 -19.97 19.15 -66.68
N VAL A 164 -19.99 18.04 -67.40
CA VAL A 164 -18.84 17.51 -68.13
C VAL A 164 -19.03 17.72 -69.62
N GLU A 165 -18.51 18.83 -70.14
CA GLU A 165 -18.56 19.18 -71.56
C GLU A 165 -17.37 18.62 -72.35
N LYS A 166 -17.61 18.24 -73.62
CA LYS A 166 -16.56 17.78 -74.53
C LYS A 166 -15.81 18.98 -75.12
N LYS A 167 -14.49 19.03 -74.98
CA LYS A 167 -13.64 20.07 -75.59
C LYS A 167 -12.57 19.41 -76.47
N TYR A 168 -12.49 19.82 -77.72
CA TYR A 168 -11.42 19.39 -78.64
C TYR A 168 -10.23 20.34 -78.45
N LEU A 169 -9.11 19.82 -77.94
CA LEU A 169 -7.85 20.55 -77.91
C LEU A 169 -7.11 20.26 -79.20
N VAL A 170 -6.94 21.27 -80.05
CA VAL A 170 -6.06 21.23 -81.21
C VAL A 170 -4.71 21.77 -80.73
N GLU A 171 -3.71 20.91 -80.59
CA GLU A 171 -2.32 21.37 -80.49
C GLU A 171 -1.85 21.69 -81.92
N ASP A 172 -1.75 22.99 -82.23
CA ASP A 172 -0.94 23.44 -83.37
C ASP A 172 0.53 23.20 -83.00
N GLY A 173 1.24 22.45 -83.85
CA GLY A 173 2.61 21.98 -83.64
C GLY A 173 3.71 23.04 -83.68
#